data_AF-A0A7Y2GYT5-F1
#
_entry.id   AF-A0A7Y2GYT5-F1
#
_cell.length_a   1.000
_cell.length_b   1.000
_cell.length_c   1.000
_cell.angle_alpha   90.00
_cell.angle_beta   90.00
_cell.angle_gamma   90.00
#
_symmetry.space_group_name_H-M   'P 1'
#
loop_
_entity.id
_entity.type
_entity.pdbx_description
1 polymer ?
#
loop_
_entity_poly.entity_id
_entity_poly.type
_entity_poly.pdbx_seq_one_letter_code
_entity_poly.pdbx_strand_id
1 'polypeptide(L)'
;MSPEDRERAIQDIIDAENKEAEKKRLAAEAKKRNEQLQQQQNAIFQNSRPPSQQTGNTQGGGWYFYNQSAISFGMSEFKRKWGDRQNEDNWRRSKKTSLAAINPDDDGNDPLADLSAQADSLRTLDSEKRREAYLKAI
;
A
#
# COMPACT_ATOMS: atom_id res chain seq x y z
N MET A 1 16.70 -34.01 -19.72
CA MET A 1 15.93 -32.88 -20.28
C MET A 1 16.51 -32.55 -21.64
N SER A 2 15.68 -32.57 -22.68
CA SER A 2 16.08 -32.07 -23.99
C SER A 2 16.34 -30.56 -23.89
N PRO A 3 17.25 -29.97 -24.69
CA PRO A 3 17.41 -28.52 -24.78
C PRO A 3 16.08 -27.77 -24.98
N GLU A 4 15.16 -28.35 -25.76
CA GLU A 4 13.84 -27.77 -26.01
C GLU A 4 12.93 -27.70 -24.76
N ASP A 5 13.05 -28.68 -23.85
CA ASP A 5 12.24 -28.69 -22.62
C ASP A 5 12.69 -27.60 -21.65
N ARG A 6 13.99 -27.25 -21.69
CA ARG A 6 14.55 -26.17 -20.87
C ARG A 6 14.12 -24.81 -21.38
N GLU A 7 14.10 -24.63 -22.70
CA GLU A 7 13.64 -23.38 -23.32
C GLU A 7 12.15 -23.11 -23.06
N ARG A 8 11.30 -24.15 -23.11
CA ARG A 8 9.88 -24.04 -22.75
C ARG A 8 9.70 -23.62 -21.28
N ALA A 9 10.43 -24.25 -20.36
CA ALA A 9 10.35 -23.91 -18.94
C ALA A 9 10.78 -22.46 -18.65
N ILE A 10 11.80 -21.95 -19.34
CA ILE A 10 12.25 -20.56 -19.20
C ILE A 10 11.19 -19.59 -19.73
N GLN A 11 10.54 -19.91 -20.85
CA GLN A 11 9.47 -19.09 -21.41
C GLN A 11 8.28 -18.98 -20.44
N ASP A 12 7.86 -20.10 -19.85
CA ASP A 12 6.76 -20.13 -18.87
C ASP A 12 7.06 -19.25 -17.63
N ILE A 13 8.32 -19.23 -17.18
CA ILE A 13 8.77 -18.39 -16.05
C ILE A 13 8.70 -16.90 -16.43
N ILE A 14 9.17 -16.54 -17.62
CA ILE A 14 9.13 -15.15 -18.10
C ILE A 14 7.69 -14.65 -18.20
N ASP A 15 6.79 -15.48 -18.73
CA ASP A 15 5.38 -15.15 -18.89
C ASP A 15 4.66 -15.01 -17.55
N ALA A 16 4.94 -15.90 -16.59
CA ALA A 16 4.44 -15.80 -15.23
C ALA A 16 4.91 -14.51 -14.54
N GLU A 17 6.19 -14.16 -14.70
CA GLU A 17 6.79 -12.97 -14.11
C GLU A 17 6.20 -11.67 -14.67
N ASN A 18 5.98 -11.64 -16.00
CA ASN A 18 5.36 -10.50 -16.68
C ASN A 18 3.91 -10.31 -16.21
N LYS A 19 3.15 -11.41 -16.08
CA LYS A 19 1.76 -11.38 -15.59
C LYS A 19 1.66 -10.88 -14.15
N GLU A 20 2.59 -11.28 -13.29
CA GLU A 20 2.63 -10.78 -11.91
C GLU A 20 2.98 -9.29 -11.84
N ALA A 21 3.95 -8.85 -12.65
CA ALA A 21 4.35 -7.45 -12.74
C ALA A 21 3.19 -6.56 -13.22
N GLU A 22 2.44 -7.01 -14.23
CA GLU A 22 1.26 -6.31 -14.75
C GLU A 22 0.17 -6.21 -13.68
N LYS A 23 -0.13 -7.31 -12.96
CA LYS A 23 -1.11 -7.31 -11.87
C LYS A 23 -0.72 -6.34 -10.75
N LYS A 24 0.56 -6.27 -10.38
CA LYS A 24 1.08 -5.30 -9.40
C LYS A 24 0.95 -3.86 -9.88
N ARG A 25 1.27 -3.58 -11.15
CA ARG A 25 1.07 -2.23 -11.74
C ARG A 25 -0.39 -1.82 -11.70
N LEU A 26 -1.30 -2.71 -12.12
CA LEU A 26 -2.74 -2.43 -12.13
C LEU A 26 -3.27 -2.16 -10.72
N ALA A 27 -2.85 -2.95 -9.72
CA ALA A 27 -3.24 -2.73 -8.32
C ALA A 27 -2.71 -1.40 -7.77
N ALA A 28 -1.45 -1.05 -8.09
CA ALA A 28 -0.86 0.22 -7.69
C ALA A 28 -1.55 1.42 -8.34
N GLU A 29 -1.91 1.31 -9.61
CA GLU A 29 -2.65 2.34 -10.35
C GLU A 29 -4.08 2.51 -9.80
N ALA A 30 -4.79 1.41 -9.53
CA ALA A 30 -6.10 1.45 -8.90
C ALA A 30 -6.05 2.12 -7.51
N LYS A 31 -5.02 1.81 -6.72
CA LYS A 31 -4.80 2.46 -5.41
C LYS A 31 -4.55 3.97 -5.56
N LYS A 32 -3.65 4.37 -6.47
CA LYS A 32 -3.38 5.80 -6.74
C LYS A 32 -4.63 6.55 -7.23
N ARG A 33 -5.43 5.93 -8.10
CA ARG A 33 -6.69 6.50 -8.58
C ARG A 33 -7.70 6.69 -7.46
N ASN A 34 -7.86 5.69 -6.59
CA ASN A 34 -8.75 5.79 -5.44
C ASN A 34 -8.29 6.89 -4.46
N GLU A 35 -6.98 6.99 -4.23
CA GLU A 35 -6.39 8.05 -3.40
C GLU A 35 -6.61 9.44 -4.01
N GLN A 36 -6.42 9.61 -5.32
CA GLN A 36 -6.73 10.86 -6.01
C GLN A 36 -8.22 11.23 -5.92
N LEU A 37 -9.13 10.28 -6.12
CA LEU A 37 -10.58 10.52 -5.99
C LEU A 37 -10.95 10.93 -4.56
N GLN A 38 -10.30 10.35 -3.56
CA GLN A 38 -10.50 10.70 -2.16
C GLN A 38 -9.94 12.08 -1.83
N GLN A 39 -8.78 12.44 -2.39
CA GLN A 39 -8.23 13.79 -2.28
C GLN A 39 -9.11 14.84 -2.96
N GLN A 40 -9.68 14.53 -4.14
CA GLN A 40 -10.59 15.42 -4.86
C GLN A 40 -11.89 15.65 -4.09
N GLN A 41 -12.48 14.59 -3.52
CA GLN A 41 -13.64 14.71 -2.62
C GLN A 41 -13.32 15.56 -1.39
N ASN A 42 -12.15 15.37 -0.78
CA ASN A 42 -11.72 16.18 0.36
C ASN A 42 -11.49 17.66 -0.01
N ALA A 43 -10.97 17.94 -1.22
CA ALA A 43 -10.79 19.30 -1.70
C ALA A 43 -12.13 20.02 -1.94
N ILE A 44 -13.12 19.31 -2.49
CA ILE A 44 -14.49 19.83 -2.65
C ILE A 44 -15.12 20.10 -1.27
N PHE A 45 -14.98 19.20 -0.31
CA PHE A 45 -15.47 19.41 1.07
C PHE A 45 -14.79 20.57 1.79
N GLN A 46 -13.49 20.81 1.55
CA GLN A 46 -12.78 21.96 2.13
C GLN A 46 -13.17 23.29 1.48
N ASN A 47 -13.43 23.29 0.17
CA ASN A 47 -13.83 24.50 -0.56
C ASN A 47 -15.33 24.80 -0.42
N SER A 48 -16.15 23.80 -0.08
CA SER A 48 -17.56 23.94 0.29
C SER A 48 -17.77 24.19 1.79
N ARG A 49 -16.74 24.61 2.54
CA ARG A 49 -16.93 25.16 3.89
C ARG A 49 -17.93 26.31 3.79
N PRO A 50 -19.18 26.15 4.29
CA PRO A 50 -20.05 27.30 4.44
C PRO A 50 -19.34 28.25 5.41
N PRO A 51 -19.32 29.58 5.18
CA PRO A 51 -19.00 30.51 6.25
C PRO A 51 -19.91 30.13 7.41
N SER A 52 -19.30 29.81 8.55
CA SER A 52 -19.93 29.35 9.79
C SER A 52 -21.44 29.59 9.79
N GLN A 53 -22.23 28.59 9.39
CA GLN A 53 -23.65 28.64 9.67
C GLN A 53 -23.79 28.40 11.16
N GLN A 54 -23.78 29.54 11.84
CA GLN A 54 -24.46 29.80 13.08
C GLN A 54 -25.70 28.90 13.19
N THR A 55 -25.71 28.10 14.26
CA THR A 55 -26.93 27.75 15.02
C THR A 55 -28.12 27.23 14.21
N GLY A 56 -28.21 25.91 14.07
CA GLY A 56 -29.41 25.25 13.58
C GLY A 56 -29.61 23.94 14.31
N ASN A 57 -30.38 23.98 15.42
CA ASN A 57 -30.94 22.84 16.14
C ASN A 57 -30.17 22.21 17.31
N THR A 58 -29.62 23.04 18.19
CA THR A 58 -29.59 22.69 19.63
C THR A 58 -30.22 23.83 20.43
N GLN A 59 -31.52 24.04 20.23
CA GLN A 59 -32.31 24.65 21.29
C GLN A 59 -32.25 23.68 22.48
N GLY A 60 -31.44 24.02 23.49
CA GLY A 60 -31.37 23.31 24.77
C GLY A 60 -30.21 22.32 24.90
N GLY A 61 -29.21 22.67 25.70
CA GLY A 61 -28.46 21.83 26.66
C GLY A 61 -28.04 20.38 26.32
N GLY A 62 -28.04 19.96 25.06
CA GLY A 62 -27.75 18.58 24.66
C GLY A 62 -26.25 18.27 24.62
N TRP A 63 -25.91 17.04 25.02
CA TRP A 63 -24.55 16.49 24.90
C TRP A 63 -24.03 16.60 23.46
N TYR A 64 -22.72 16.86 23.29
CA TYR A 64 -22.07 17.10 22.01
C TYR A 64 -22.40 16.05 20.91
N PHE A 65 -22.60 14.79 21.30
CA PHE A 65 -22.90 13.68 20.39
C PHE A 65 -24.33 13.71 19.82
N TYR A 66 -25.22 14.58 20.27
CA TYR A 66 -26.55 14.70 19.66
C TYR A 66 -26.55 15.57 18.39
N ASN A 67 -25.45 16.26 18.12
CA ASN A 67 -25.27 17.01 16.89
C ASN A 67 -24.69 16.09 15.80
N GLN A 68 -25.55 15.60 14.91
CA GLN A 68 -25.17 14.75 13.78
C GLN A 68 -24.13 15.42 12.85
N SER A 69 -24.20 16.74 12.70
CA SER A 69 -23.20 17.50 11.92
C SER A 69 -21.84 17.48 12.60
N ALA A 70 -21.80 17.60 13.94
CA ALA A 70 -20.57 17.53 14.72
C ALA A 70 -19.93 16.14 14.69
N ILE A 71 -20.73 15.07 14.74
CA ILE A 71 -20.23 13.68 14.59
C ILE A 71 -19.59 13.50 13.21
N SER A 72 -20.30 13.88 12.15
CA SER A 72 -19.83 13.74 10.77
C SER A 72 -18.52 14.50 10.55
N PHE A 73 -18.45 15.72 11.08
CA PHE A 73 -17.23 16.54 11.04
C PHE A 73 -16.08 15.91 11.83
N GLY A 74 -16.34 15.45 13.06
CA GLY A 74 -15.35 14.80 13.92
C GLY A 74 -14.76 13.54 13.30
N MET A 75 -15.60 12.73 12.62
CA MET A 75 -15.15 11.51 11.93
C MET A 75 -14.23 11.81 10.74
N SER A 76 -14.58 12.81 9.92
CA SER A 76 -13.74 13.23 8.79
C SER A 76 -12.40 13.80 9.26
N GLU A 77 -12.40 14.65 10.29
CA GLU A 77 -11.19 15.20 10.91
C GLU A 77 -10.31 14.11 11.52
N PHE A 78 -10.92 13.09 12.13
CA PHE A 78 -10.22 11.94 12.69
C PHE A 78 -9.48 11.16 11.61
N LYS A 79 -10.19 10.75 10.55
CA LYS A 79 -9.59 10.04 9.40
C LYS A 79 -8.48 10.86 8.75
N ARG A 80 -8.65 12.18 8.63
CA ARG A 80 -7.62 13.06 8.06
C ARG A 80 -6.34 13.09 8.89
N LYS A 81 -6.45 13.19 10.21
CA LYS A 81 -5.28 13.29 11.09
C LYS A 81 -4.63 11.93 11.36
N TRP A 82 -5.39 10.83 11.34
CA TRP A 82 -4.95 9.54 11.86
C TRP A 82 -4.98 8.40 10.83
N GLY A 83 -5.72 8.54 9.72
CA GLY A 83 -5.92 7.50 8.71
C GLY A 83 -6.88 6.39 9.16
N ASP A 84 -6.96 5.32 8.37
CA ASP A 84 -7.74 4.11 8.67
C ASP A 84 -6.92 3.16 9.57
N ARG A 85 -6.72 3.55 10.84
CA ARG A 85 -6.04 2.69 11.83
C ARG A 85 -6.92 1.54 12.28
N GLN A 86 -6.30 0.39 12.51
CA GLN A 86 -6.95 -0.75 13.14
C GLN A 86 -7.33 -0.42 14.59
N ASN A 87 -8.41 -1.02 15.08
CA ASN A 87 -8.84 -0.89 16.48
C ASN A 87 -7.88 -1.68 17.38
N GLU A 88 -6.83 -1.01 17.83
CA GLU A 88 -5.78 -1.57 18.69
C GLU A 88 -5.67 -0.80 20.00
N ASP A 89 -5.26 -1.48 21.07
CA ASP A 89 -4.90 -0.82 22.32
C ASP A 89 -3.71 0.11 22.12
N ASN A 90 -3.69 1.22 22.85
CA ASN A 90 -2.64 2.24 22.76
C ASN A 90 -2.47 2.87 21.36
N TRP A 91 -3.52 2.90 20.54
CA TRP A 91 -3.53 3.47 19.18
C TRP A 91 -3.03 4.92 19.06
N ARG A 92 -2.93 5.65 20.18
CA ARG A 92 -2.40 7.01 20.29
C ARG A 92 -0.89 7.14 20.55
N ARG A 93 -0.17 6.05 20.83
CA ARG A 93 1.26 6.10 21.13
C ARG A 93 2.07 6.04 19.83
N SER A 94 2.96 7.01 19.63
CA SER A 94 3.87 7.08 18.47
C SER A 94 4.97 6.02 18.52
N LYS A 95 5.46 5.70 19.73
CA LYS A 95 6.40 4.59 19.98
C LYS A 95 5.63 3.38 20.47
N LYS A 96 5.39 2.42 19.58
CA LYS A 96 4.89 1.10 19.95
C LYS A 96 6.10 0.30 20.46
N THR A 97 6.20 0.06 21.76
CA THR A 97 7.16 -0.93 22.28
C THR A 97 6.69 -2.29 21.78
N SER A 98 7.33 -2.78 20.72
CA SER A 98 7.12 -4.12 20.18
C SER A 98 7.61 -5.13 21.20
N LEU A 99 6.72 -5.60 22.08
CA LEU A 99 6.98 -6.75 22.96
C LEU A 99 7.03 -8.09 22.17
N ALA A 100 7.11 -8.05 20.85
CA ALA A 100 7.02 -9.22 19.95
C ALA A 100 8.31 -9.51 19.17
N ALA A 101 9.44 -8.86 19.46
CA ALA A 101 10.69 -9.08 18.75
C ALA A 101 11.86 -9.33 19.72
N ILE A 102 11.83 -10.47 20.40
CA ILE A 102 13.07 -11.15 20.81
C ILE A 102 13.12 -12.41 19.96
N ASN A 103 13.63 -12.29 18.74
CA ASN A 103 14.19 -13.41 17.98
C ASN A 103 15.71 -13.24 18.07
N PRO A 104 16.47 -14.20 18.61
CA PRO A 104 17.90 -14.04 18.87
C PRO A 104 18.81 -14.36 17.67
N ASP A 105 18.27 -14.50 16.45
CA ASP A 105 19.04 -14.98 15.29
C ASP A 105 19.00 -13.95 14.15
N ASP A 106 19.83 -12.91 14.23
CA ASP A 106 20.24 -12.08 13.08
C ASP A 106 21.76 -11.87 13.17
N ASP A 107 22.49 -12.89 12.73
CA ASP A 107 23.91 -12.77 12.41
C ASP A 107 24.02 -12.51 10.91
N GLY A 108 24.43 -11.29 10.59
CA GLY A 108 24.43 -10.75 9.24
C GLY A 108 25.48 -11.39 8.35
N ASN A 109 25.04 -12.30 7.48
CA ASN A 109 25.56 -12.51 6.13
C ASN A 109 24.65 -13.50 5.37
N ASP A 110 23.57 -13.03 4.76
CA ASP A 110 22.68 -13.86 3.94
C ASP A 110 23.11 -13.83 2.46
N PRO A 111 23.65 -14.93 1.88
CA PRO A 111 24.01 -15.03 0.47
C PRO A 111 22.81 -14.88 -0.50
N LEU A 112 21.57 -14.92 0.01
CA LEU A 112 20.35 -14.78 -0.80
C LEU A 112 20.08 -13.33 -1.23
N ALA A 113 20.66 -12.34 -0.55
CA ALA A 113 20.47 -10.92 -0.89
C ALA A 113 21.11 -10.55 -2.24
N ASP A 114 22.30 -11.10 -2.56
CA ASP A 114 23.03 -10.82 -3.80
C ASP A 114 22.35 -11.44 -5.04
N LEU A 115 21.76 -12.64 -4.90
CA LEU A 115 20.97 -13.26 -5.97
C LEU A 115 19.69 -12.46 -6.29
N SER A 116 19.05 -11.85 -5.29
CA SER A 116 17.84 -11.05 -5.48
C SER A 116 18.10 -9.75 -6.25
N ALA A 117 19.25 -9.10 -6.01
CA ALA A 117 19.65 -7.88 -6.69
C ALA A 117 20.01 -8.13 -8.17
N GLN A 118 20.60 -9.28 -8.48
CA GLN A 118 20.81 -9.72 -9.86
C GLN A 118 19.47 -10.03 -10.57
N ALA A 119 18.53 -10.69 -9.89
CA ALA A 119 17.20 -10.97 -10.43
C ALA A 119 16.39 -9.68 -10.74
N ASP A 120 16.45 -8.68 -9.86
CA ASP A 120 15.81 -7.38 -10.09
C ASP A 120 16.43 -6.62 -11.27
N SER A 121 17.74 -6.75 -11.49
CA SER A 121 18.42 -6.19 -12.66
C SER A 121 17.98 -6.87 -13.96
N LEU A 122 17.80 -8.20 -13.94
CA LEU A 122 17.30 -8.96 -15.10
C LEU A 122 15.86 -8.59 -15.46
N ARG A 123 15.00 -8.28 -14.49
CA ARG A 123 13.61 -7.84 -14.73
C ARG A 123 13.50 -6.55 -15.56
N THR A 124 14.52 -5.71 -15.55
CA THR A 124 14.53 -4.47 -16.33
C THR A 124 14.93 -4.67 -17.79
N LEU A 125 15.48 -5.84 -18.12
CA LEU A 125 15.92 -6.19 -19.47
C LEU A 125 14.75 -6.70 -20.31
N ASP A 126 14.89 -6.55 -21.62
CA ASP A 126 13.92 -7.08 -22.58
C ASP A 126 13.79 -8.61 -22.48
N SER A 127 12.63 -9.13 -22.86
CA SER A 127 12.26 -10.55 -22.72
C SER A 127 13.27 -11.50 -23.37
N GLU A 128 13.83 -11.14 -24.52
CA GLU A 128 14.86 -11.93 -25.22
C GLU A 128 16.17 -11.97 -24.43
N LYS A 129 16.60 -10.83 -23.90
CA LYS A 129 17.83 -10.72 -23.09
C LYS A 129 17.70 -11.45 -21.75
N ARG A 130 16.50 -11.46 -21.16
CA ARG A 130 16.18 -12.28 -19.98
C ARG A 130 16.29 -13.77 -20.31
N ARG A 131 15.71 -14.22 -21.43
CA ARG A 131 15.80 -15.61 -21.90
C ARG A 131 17.25 -16.05 -22.08
N GLU A 132 18.09 -15.24 -22.72
CA GLU A 132 19.52 -15.50 -22.90
C GLU A 132 20.28 -15.54 -21.57
N ALA A 133 19.98 -14.63 -20.65
CA ALA A 133 20.59 -14.61 -19.33
C ALA A 133 20.25 -15.86 -18.51
N TYR A 134 18.98 -16.31 -18.54
CA TYR A 134 18.57 -17.55 -17.90
C TYR A 134 19.19 -18.79 -18.54
N LEU A 135 19.39 -18.80 -19.86
CA LEU A 135 20.10 -19.89 -20.55
C LEU A 135 21.59 -19.94 -20.21
N LYS A 136 22.23 -18.80 -19.94
CA LYS A 136 23.66 -18.69 -19.62
C LYS A 136 23.99 -18.99 -18.14
N ALA A 137 23.01 -18.85 -17.26
CA ALA A 137 23.17 -19.07 -15.81
C ALA A 137 23.02 -20.55 -15.37
N ILE A 138 22.77 -21.46 -16.33
CA ILE A 138 22.61 -22.91 -16.14
C ILE A 138 23.80 -23.63 -16.77
#